data_AF-A0A924YHX1-F1
#
_entry.id   AF-A0A924YHX1-F1
#
_cell.length_a   1.000
_cell.length_b   1.000
_cell.length_c   1.000
_cell.angle_alpha   90.00
_cell.angle_beta   90.00
_cell.angle_gamma   90.00
#
_symmetry.space_group_name_H-M   'P 1'
#
loop_
_entity.id
_entity.type
_entity.pdbx_description
1 polymer ?
#
loop_
_entity_poly.entity_id
_entity_poly.type
_entity_poly.pdbx_seq_one_letter_code
_entity_poly.pdbx_strand_id
1 'polypeptide(L)' 'LRFLPYEEWRATVTPEEGAATWEHIARSPNASIDKARRLINYQPRYSSLEAIYESVQWLIDNKRITI' A
#
# COMPACT_ATOMS: atom_id res chain seq x y z
N LEU A 1 -14.80 0.76 -9.67
CA LEU A 1 -13.38 1.17 -9.67
C LEU A 1 -12.65 0.44 -10.79
N ARG A 2 -11.81 1.14 -11.58
CA ARG A 2 -11.03 0.57 -12.68
C ARG A 2 -9.60 1.10 -12.59
N PHE A 3 -8.62 0.26 -12.94
CA PHE A 3 -7.23 0.67 -13.06
C PHE A 3 -7.04 1.71 -14.18
N LEU A 4 -6.23 2.73 -13.93
CA LEU A 4 -5.83 3.75 -14.90
C LEU A 4 -4.29 3.83 -14.94
N PRO A 5 -3.64 3.59 -16.08
CA PRO A 5 -2.20 3.77 -16.22
C PRO A 5 -1.76 5.20 -15.90
N TYR A 6 -0.54 5.35 -15.38
CA TYR A 6 -0.03 6.67 -14.96
C TYR A 6 -0.12 7.73 -16.06
N GLU A 7 0.24 7.40 -17.30
CA GLU A 7 0.18 8.35 -18.43
C GLU A 7 -1.25 8.82 -18.75
N GLU A 8 -2.25 7.95 -18.57
CA GLU A 8 -3.66 8.33 -18.74
C GLU A 8 -4.17 9.13 -17.54
N TRP A 9 -3.73 8.75 -16.33
CA TRP A 9 -4.13 9.43 -15.10
C TRP A 9 -3.57 10.84 -14.99
N ARG A 10 -2.29 11.05 -15.34
CA ARG A 10 -1.64 12.37 -15.24
C ARG A 10 -2.28 13.44 -16.13
N ALA A 11 -3.03 13.04 -17.15
CA ALA A 11 -3.80 13.95 -18.01
C ALA A 11 -5.08 14.49 -17.31
N THR A 12 -5.43 13.96 -16.13
CA THR A 12 -6.64 14.33 -15.37
C THR A 12 -6.35 15.22 -14.16
N VAL A 13 -5.07 15.49 -13.89
CA VAL A 13 -4.55 16.25 -12.73
C VAL A 13 -3.60 17.34 -13.19
N THR A 14 -3.15 18.22 -12.29
CA THR A 14 -2.16 19.23 -12.68
C THR A 14 -0.78 18.61 -12.94
N PRO A 15 0.08 19.27 -13.72
CA PRO A 15 1.45 18.80 -13.93
C PRO A 15 2.24 18.58 -12.64
N GLU A 16 2.02 19.41 -11.63
CA GLU A 16 2.66 19.32 -10.31
C GLU A 16 2.21 18.05 -9.55
N GLU A 17 0.91 17.75 -9.54
CA GLU A 17 0.34 16.55 -8.94
C GLU A 17 0.82 15.28 -9.65
N GLY A 18 0.88 15.33 -10.98
CA GLY A 18 1.47 14.28 -11.80
C GLY A 18 2.93 14.03 -11.42
N ALA A 19 3.75 15.07 -11.41
CA ALA A 19 5.17 14.98 -11.08
C ALA A 19 5.40 14.42 -9.66
N ALA A 20 4.70 14.94 -8.65
CA ALA A 20 4.80 14.46 -7.27
C ALA A 20 4.42 12.97 -7.15
N THR A 21 3.36 12.55 -7.86
CA THR A 21 2.94 11.15 -7.89
C THR A 21 3.97 10.27 -8.57
N TRP A 22 4.54 10.71 -9.68
CA TRP A 22 5.61 9.99 -10.38
C TRP A 22 6.84 9.82 -9.52
N GLU A 23 7.27 10.89 -8.85
CA GLU A 23 8.40 10.83 -7.93
C GLU A 23 8.17 9.81 -6.81
N HIS A 24 6.94 9.73 -6.29
CA HIS A 24 6.57 8.72 -5.31
C HIS A 24 6.66 7.31 -5.90
N ILE A 25 6.09 7.07 -7.08
CA ILE A 25 6.14 5.76 -7.76
C ILE A 25 7.59 5.34 -8.03
N ALA A 26 8.38 6.21 -8.65
CA ALA A 26 9.74 5.93 -9.10
C ALA A 26 10.71 5.70 -7.93
N ARG A 27 10.44 6.29 -6.77
CA ARG A 27 11.24 6.13 -5.55
C ARG A 27 10.64 5.13 -4.56
N SER A 28 9.47 4.56 -4.86
CA SER A 28 8.80 3.64 -3.95
C SER A 28 9.53 2.29 -3.92
N PRO A 29 10.01 1.83 -2.75
CA PRO A 29 10.53 0.48 -2.63
C PRO A 29 9.38 -0.52 -2.80
N ASN A 30 9.27 -1.13 -3.98
CA ASN A 30 8.34 -2.24 -4.18
C ASN A 30 8.91 -3.51 -3.53
N ALA A 31 8.42 -3.82 -2.34
CA ALA A 31 8.72 -5.06 -1.62
C ALA A 31 7.63 -6.11 -1.90
N SER A 32 7.74 -6.81 -3.04
CA SER A 32 6.82 -7.91 -3.36
C SER A 32 7.01 -9.10 -2.42
N ILE A 33 5.95 -9.48 -1.70
CA ILE A 33 5.91 -10.69 -0.86
C ILE A 33 6.15 -11.94 -1.71
N ASP A 34 5.63 -12.00 -2.93
CA ASP A 34 5.84 -13.16 -3.81
C ASP A 34 7.30 -13.28 -4.26
N LYS A 35 7.97 -12.14 -4.52
CA LYS A 35 9.42 -12.13 -4.74
C LYS A 35 10.18 -12.61 -3.51
N ALA A 36 9.79 -12.15 -2.31
CA ALA A 36 10.44 -12.54 -1.05
C ALA A 36 10.24 -14.03 -0.73
N ARG A 37 9.04 -14.59 -0.94
CA ARG A 37 8.78 -16.04 -0.86
C ARG A 37 9.72 -16.83 -1.75
N ARG A 38 9.88 -16.39 -2.99
CA ARG A 38 10.68 -17.09 -4.00
C ARG A 38 12.20 -17.00 -3.76
N LEU A 39 12.69 -15.86 -3.26
CA LEU A 39 14.13 -15.64 -3.10
C LEU A 39 14.67 -16.06 -1.73
N ILE A 40 13.89 -15.88 -0.66
CA ILE A 40 14.36 -16.07 0.72
C ILE A 40 13.38 -16.91 1.57
N ASN A 41 12.42 -17.59 0.94
CA ASN A 41 11.39 -18.38 1.63
C ASN A 41 10.67 -17.60 2.75
N TYR A 42 10.40 -16.32 2.51
CA TYR A 42 9.70 -15.48 3.48
C TYR A 42 8.24 -15.93 3.60
N GLN A 43 7.84 -16.39 4.79
CA GLN A 43 6.48 -16.85 5.10
C GLN A 43 5.85 -15.95 6.17
N PRO A 44 5.28 -14.78 5.82
CA PRO A 44 4.63 -13.92 6.80
C PRO A 44 3.41 -14.61 7.39
N ARG A 45 3.24 -14.51 8.71
CA ARG A 45 2.06 -15.04 9.43
C ARG A 45 0.77 -14.33 9.06
N TYR A 46 0.85 -13.05 8.72
CA TYR A 46 -0.30 -12.20 8.40
C TYR A 46 -0.16 -11.61 7.01
N SER A 47 -1.26 -11.55 6.27
CA SER A 47 -1.44 -10.60 5.18
C SER A 47 -1.55 -9.17 5.71
N SER A 48 -1.37 -8.18 4.82
CA SER A 48 -1.52 -6.77 5.19
C SER A 48 -2.91 -6.47 5.79
N LEU A 49 -3.97 -7.08 5.26
CA LEU A 49 -5.32 -6.84 5.76
C LEU A 49 -5.54 -7.48 7.14
N GLU A 50 -5.05 -8.71 7.36
CA GLU A 50 -5.14 -9.37 8.67
C GLU A 50 -4.36 -8.58 9.73
N ALA A 51 -3.16 -8.10 9.40
CA ALA A 51 -2.35 -7.30 10.31
C ALA A 51 -3.03 -5.97 10.69
N ILE A 52 -3.64 -5.29 9.70
CA ILE A 52 -4.41 -4.05 9.94
C ILE A 52 -5.63 -4.35 10.81
N TYR A 53 -6.39 -5.40 10.47
CA TYR A 53 -7.58 -5.78 11.22
C TYR A 53 -7.26 -6.07 12.68
N GLU A 54 -6.27 -6.91 12.97
CA GLU A 54 -5.86 -7.22 14.35
C GLU A 54 -5.39 -5.98 15.11
N SER A 55 -4.62 -5.11 14.44
CA SER A 55 -4.14 -3.86 15.05
C SER A 55 -5.28 -2.90 15.41
N VAL A 56 -6.25 -2.73 14.50
CA VAL A 56 -7.43 -1.89 14.73
C VAL A 56 -8.31 -2.48 15.82
N GLN A 57 -8.52 -3.80 15.81
CA GLN A 57 -9.29 -4.49 16.85
C GLN A 57 -8.66 -4.26 18.23
N TRP A 58 -7.32 -4.40 18.34
CA TRP A 58 -6.61 -4.11 19.58
C TRP A 58 -6.84 -2.66 20.06
N LEU A 59 -6.82 -1.68 19.15
CA LEU A 59 -7.06 -0.28 19.50
C LEU A 59 -8.50 -0.05 20.03
N ILE A 60 -9.49 -0.72 19.45
CA ILE A 60 -10.89 -0.68 19.91
C ILE A 60 -10.99 -1.31 21.30
N ASP A 61 -10.44 -2.51 21.47
CA ASP A 61 -10.50 -3.27 22.74
C ASP A 61 -9.85 -2.48 23.90
N ASN A 62 -8.82 -1.69 23.58
CA ASN A 62 -8.09 -0.85 24.53
C ASN A 62 -8.61 0.60 24.59
N LYS A 63 -9.78 0.88 24.01
CA LYS A 63 -10.46 2.19 24.06
C LYS A 63 -9.57 3.35 23.57
N ARG A 64 -8.67 3.07 22.63
CA ARG A 64 -7.83 4.08 21.97
C ARG A 64 -8.59 4.77 20.84
N ILE A 65 -9.53 4.07 20.24
CA ILE A 65 -10.45 4.55 19.20
C ILE A 65 -11.87 3.99 19.44
N THR A 66 -12.88 4.64 18.87
CA THR A 66 -14.28 4.20 18.89
C THR A 66 -14.79 4.02 17.47
N ILE A 67 -15.78 3.13 17.29
CA ILE A 67 -16.50 2.94 16.02
C ILE A 67 -17.53 4.06 15.86
#